data_AF-A0A6N2RPQ8-F1
#
_entry.id   AF-A0A6N2RPQ8-F1
#
_cell.length_a   1.000
_cell.length_b   1.000
_cell.length_c   1.000
_cell.angle_alpha   90.00
_cell.angle_beta   90.00
_cell.angle_gamma   90.00
#
_symmetry.space_group_name_H-M   'P 1'
#
loop_
_entity.id
_entity.type
_entity.pdbx_description
1 polymer ?
#
loop_
_entity_poly.entity_id
_entity_poly.type
_entity_poly.pdbx_seq_one_letter_code
_entity_poly.pdbx_strand_id
1 'polypeptide(L)'
;MSRLSIPVGAILRPAIFAVIFAPLALILMGMSLADLQARAAIGVPLASVEGMIGMAFSAILLAMISINCERNSIGMFIAAAWALVIGFLQTFGYLRVHFLVASNLSTNDISAAQTWNLYPICVAAILFGGGVALALTHRARENSPDSDQLVSFQRHQGERIAVAVASLPLGIIAVVLLVRCAPADSLPMAASGLHAVIAQTPMHTSEGIAVAVMLGLIALVSRWSMIGPQVVAWMYIIPAFLLIPVGTSLSGAVVTPGKSMGTQILMSASTISAYGMIIAASTLGIYWARRYAPNDASSSDQVA
;
A
#
# COMPACT_ATOMS: atom_id res chain seq x y z
N MET A 1 22.58 -1.44 32.32
CA MET A 1 22.72 -1.12 30.87
C MET A 1 23.37 -2.31 30.18
N SER A 2 22.62 -3.39 29.94
CA SER A 2 23.11 -4.52 29.15
C SER A 2 23.00 -4.14 27.67
N ARG A 3 24.11 -4.24 26.95
CA ARG A 3 24.11 -4.05 25.49
C ARG A 3 23.28 -5.18 24.89
N LEU A 4 22.14 -4.81 24.32
CA LEU A 4 21.30 -5.66 23.48
C LEU A 4 22.16 -6.08 22.28
N SER A 5 22.87 -7.20 22.38
CA SER A 5 23.55 -7.81 21.24
C SER A 5 22.47 -8.43 20.36
N ILE A 6 21.79 -7.59 19.57
CA ILE A 6 20.92 -8.08 18.51
C ILE A 6 21.82 -8.94 17.62
N PRO A 7 21.55 -10.26 17.49
CA PRO A 7 22.39 -11.10 16.66
C PRO A 7 22.38 -10.50 15.26
N VAL A 8 23.56 -10.15 14.73
CA VAL A 8 23.71 -9.42 13.46
C VAL A 8 22.94 -10.13 12.33
N GLY A 9 22.85 -11.48 12.39
CA GLY A 9 22.05 -12.29 11.47
C GLY A 9 20.53 -12.02 11.48
N ALA A 10 19.94 -11.61 12.62
CA ALA A 10 18.52 -11.28 12.73
C ALA A 10 18.17 -9.93 12.09
N ILE A 11 19.14 -9.03 11.94
CA ILE A 11 18.99 -7.77 11.20
C ILE A 11 19.30 -7.99 9.71
N LEU A 12 20.35 -8.76 9.42
CA LEU A 12 20.93 -8.88 8.09
C LEU A 12 19.97 -9.57 7.10
N ARG A 13 19.29 -10.65 7.51
CA ARG A 13 18.36 -11.40 6.64
C ARG A 13 17.19 -10.52 6.14
N PRO A 14 16.38 -9.87 7.00
CA PRO A 14 15.28 -9.02 6.53
C PRO A 14 15.79 -7.79 5.77
N ALA A 15 16.95 -7.24 6.14
CA ALA A 15 17.54 -6.11 5.45
C ALA A 15 17.95 -6.46 4.01
N ILE A 16 18.73 -7.53 3.80
CA ILE A 16 19.14 -7.98 2.46
C ILE A 16 17.93 -8.31 1.60
N PHE A 17 16.96 -9.02 2.16
CA PHE A 17 15.74 -9.38 1.44
C PHE A 17 14.98 -8.12 0.98
N ALA A 18 14.80 -7.14 1.87
CA ALA A 18 14.14 -5.88 1.53
C ALA A 18 14.92 -5.06 0.50
N VAL A 19 16.25 -5.01 0.59
CA VAL A 19 17.09 -4.28 -0.38
C VAL A 19 16.93 -4.84 -1.81
N ILE A 20 16.74 -6.15 -1.95
CA ILE A 20 16.62 -6.80 -3.27
C ILE A 20 15.17 -6.76 -3.78
N PHE A 21 14.21 -7.13 -2.95
CA PHE A 21 12.83 -7.33 -3.39
C PHE A 21 11.95 -6.08 -3.30
N ALA A 22 12.24 -5.13 -2.40
CA ALA A 22 11.45 -3.89 -2.32
C ALA A 22 11.55 -3.09 -3.62
N PRO A 23 12.73 -2.94 -4.26
CA PRO A 23 12.80 -2.26 -5.53
C PRO A 23 11.94 -2.88 -6.62
N LEU A 24 12.00 -4.20 -6.74
CA LEU A 24 11.21 -4.94 -7.73
C LEU A 24 9.72 -4.71 -7.48
N ALA A 25 9.25 -4.89 -6.24
CA ALA A 25 7.86 -4.69 -5.89
C ALA A 25 7.39 -3.25 -6.20
N LEU A 26 8.13 -2.24 -5.75
CA LEU A 26 7.76 -0.84 -5.92
C LEU A 26 7.74 -0.42 -7.39
N ILE A 27 8.71 -0.88 -8.18
CA ILE A 27 8.72 -0.64 -9.63
C ILE A 27 7.48 -1.27 -10.28
N LEU A 28 7.20 -2.54 -9.97
CA LEU A 28 6.04 -3.26 -10.49
C LEU A 28 4.73 -2.55 -10.15
N MET A 29 4.51 -2.21 -8.88
CA MET A 29 3.28 -1.53 -8.44
C MET A 29 3.11 -0.18 -9.13
N GLY A 30 4.17 0.64 -9.20
CA GLY A 30 4.11 1.96 -9.83
C GLY A 30 3.79 1.89 -11.33
N MET A 31 4.41 0.94 -12.04
CA MET A 31 4.17 0.76 -13.49
C MET A 31 2.77 0.19 -13.77
N SER A 32 2.35 -0.81 -12.99
CA SER A 32 1.02 -1.41 -13.12
C SER A 32 -0.11 -0.43 -12.78
N LEU A 33 0.10 0.44 -11.80
CA LEU A 33 -0.81 1.53 -11.49
C LEU A 33 -0.94 2.50 -12.67
N ALA A 34 0.18 2.90 -13.27
CA ALA A 34 0.19 3.81 -14.41
C ALA A 34 -0.54 3.19 -15.63
N ASP A 35 -0.34 1.90 -15.89
CA ASP A 35 -1.06 1.17 -16.96
C ASP A 35 -2.58 1.17 -16.72
N LEU A 36 -3.03 0.85 -15.50
CA LEU A 36 -4.46 0.87 -15.17
C LEU A 36 -5.08 2.27 -15.25
N GLN A 37 -4.36 3.30 -14.82
CA GLN A 37 -4.83 4.68 -14.95
C GLN A 37 -4.91 5.13 -16.41
N ALA A 38 -3.93 4.77 -17.24
CA ALA A 38 -3.95 5.10 -18.66
C ALA A 38 -5.11 4.42 -19.38
N ARG A 39 -5.39 3.14 -19.07
CA ARG A 39 -6.54 2.42 -19.63
C ARG A 39 -7.88 2.96 -19.14
N ALA A 40 -7.97 3.32 -17.86
CA ALA A 40 -9.15 4.01 -17.34
C ALA A 40 -9.38 5.32 -18.10
N ALA A 41 -8.32 6.10 -18.35
CA ALA A 41 -8.41 7.42 -18.98
C ALA A 41 -8.88 7.39 -20.44
N ILE A 42 -8.50 6.37 -21.21
CA ILE A 42 -9.00 6.17 -22.58
C ILE A 42 -10.44 5.60 -22.62
N GLY A 43 -11.10 5.45 -21.47
CA GLY A 43 -12.42 4.85 -21.41
C GLY A 43 -12.41 3.38 -21.82
N VAL A 44 -11.33 2.65 -21.52
CA VAL A 44 -11.36 1.18 -21.55
C VAL A 44 -11.71 0.73 -20.13
N PRO A 45 -12.56 -0.29 -19.95
CA PRO A 45 -12.84 -0.84 -18.62
C PRO A 45 -11.52 -1.14 -17.89
N LEU A 46 -11.48 -0.89 -16.57
CA LEU A 46 -10.28 -1.00 -15.70
C LEU A 46 -9.67 -2.42 -15.61
N ALA A 47 -10.04 -3.32 -16.52
CA ALA A 47 -9.59 -4.69 -16.64
C ALA A 47 -8.29 -4.80 -17.47
N SER A 48 -7.28 -3.96 -17.20
CA SER A 48 -5.93 -4.30 -17.70
C SER A 48 -5.45 -5.55 -16.97
N VAL A 49 -5.42 -6.68 -17.67
CA VAL A 49 -4.93 -7.94 -17.10
C VAL A 49 -3.48 -7.80 -16.65
N GLU A 50 -2.65 -7.13 -17.44
CA GLU A 50 -1.22 -6.89 -17.12
C GLU A 50 -1.06 -6.02 -15.87
N GLY A 51 -1.78 -4.90 -15.81
CA GLY A 51 -1.76 -4.00 -14.65
C GLY A 51 -2.29 -4.68 -13.38
N MET A 52 -3.41 -5.41 -13.47
CA MET A 52 -3.96 -6.12 -12.31
C MET A 52 -3.00 -7.21 -11.80
N ILE A 53 -2.43 -8.00 -12.70
CA ILE A 53 -1.46 -9.05 -12.36
C ILE A 53 -0.21 -8.43 -11.73
N GLY A 54 0.34 -7.37 -12.32
CA GLY A 54 1.54 -6.73 -11.79
C GLY A 54 1.34 -6.09 -10.42
N MET A 55 0.18 -5.48 -10.15
CA MET A 55 -0.16 -5.02 -8.80
C MET A 55 -0.29 -6.17 -7.80
N ALA A 56 -0.91 -7.29 -8.19
CA ALA A 56 -1.03 -8.47 -7.34
C ALA A 56 0.33 -9.10 -7.02
N PHE A 57 1.21 -9.28 -8.03
CA PHE A 57 2.58 -9.76 -7.82
C PHE A 57 3.38 -8.83 -6.91
N SER A 58 3.28 -7.52 -7.11
CA SER A 58 3.91 -6.58 -6.20
C SER A 58 3.38 -6.69 -4.78
N ALA A 59 2.07 -6.85 -4.60
CA ALA A 59 1.47 -6.98 -3.28
C ALA A 59 1.99 -8.24 -2.57
N ILE A 60 2.15 -9.34 -3.31
CA ILE A 60 2.75 -10.59 -2.79
C ILE A 60 4.21 -10.35 -2.38
N LEU A 61 5.03 -9.68 -3.19
CA LEU A 61 6.41 -9.35 -2.82
C LEU A 61 6.48 -8.47 -1.57
N LEU A 62 5.64 -7.44 -1.48
CA LEU A 62 5.54 -6.60 -0.28
C LEU A 62 5.09 -7.40 0.95
N ALA A 63 4.15 -8.34 0.77
CA ALA A 63 3.72 -9.23 1.84
C ALA A 63 4.88 -10.13 2.29
N MET A 64 5.66 -10.68 1.37
CA MET A 64 6.86 -11.46 1.71
C MET A 64 7.90 -10.61 2.45
N ILE A 65 8.12 -9.35 2.07
CA ILE A 65 9.01 -8.44 2.79
C ILE A 65 8.49 -8.23 4.21
N SER A 66 7.21 -7.93 4.37
CA SER A 66 6.57 -7.74 5.67
C SER A 66 6.68 -8.99 6.55
N ILE A 67 6.40 -10.18 6.01
CA ILE A 67 6.52 -11.46 6.72
C ILE A 67 7.96 -11.73 7.15
N ASN A 68 8.96 -11.45 6.30
CA ASN A 68 10.37 -11.60 6.67
C ASN A 68 10.81 -10.64 7.80
N CYS A 69 10.02 -9.60 8.10
CA CYS A 69 10.28 -8.69 9.22
C CYS A 69 9.78 -9.19 10.58
N GLU A 70 9.47 -10.50 10.70
CA GLU A 70 8.96 -11.13 11.92
C GLU A 70 9.89 -10.98 13.14
N ARG A 71 11.20 -10.87 12.93
CA ARG A 71 12.20 -10.71 14.01
C ARG A 71 12.72 -9.29 14.13
N ASN A 72 12.65 -8.52 13.05
CA ASN A 72 13.15 -7.15 13.02
C ASN A 72 12.39 -6.34 11.95
N SER A 73 11.94 -5.15 12.32
CA SER A 73 11.22 -4.22 11.45
C SER A 73 12.07 -3.51 10.40
N ILE A 74 13.40 -3.69 10.41
CA ILE A 74 14.34 -2.99 9.51
C ILE A 74 13.96 -3.10 8.03
N GLY A 75 13.46 -4.26 7.58
CA GLY A 75 13.08 -4.47 6.18
C GLY A 75 11.94 -3.55 5.73
N MET A 76 10.99 -3.22 6.61
CA MET A 76 9.90 -2.29 6.31
C MET A 76 10.38 -0.85 6.19
N PHE A 77 11.35 -0.43 7.02
CA PHE A 77 11.95 0.90 6.90
C PHE A 77 12.79 1.04 5.62
N ILE A 78 13.52 -0.02 5.25
CA ILE A 78 14.23 -0.08 3.98
C ILE A 78 13.25 0.00 2.80
N ALA A 79 12.14 -0.73 2.86
CA ALA A 79 11.10 -0.65 1.83
C ALA A 79 10.47 0.75 1.75
N ALA A 80 10.25 1.42 2.88
CA ALA A 80 9.76 2.81 2.92
C ALA A 80 10.77 3.80 2.30
N ALA A 81 12.07 3.63 2.57
CA ALA A 81 13.12 4.44 1.95
C ALA A 81 13.17 4.21 0.43
N TRP A 82 13.10 2.94 -0.01
CA TRP A 82 13.01 2.61 -1.42
C TRP A 82 11.75 3.15 -2.08
N ALA A 83 10.62 3.21 -1.39
CA ALA A 83 9.38 3.78 -1.94
C ALA A 83 9.53 5.24 -2.32
N LEU A 84 10.29 6.02 -1.53
CA LEU A 84 10.65 7.39 -1.90
C LEU A 84 11.61 7.41 -3.09
N VAL A 85 12.73 6.69 -3.01
CA VAL A 85 13.75 6.71 -4.08
C VAL A 85 13.16 6.30 -5.42
N ILE A 86 12.45 5.17 -5.46
CA ILE A 86 11.88 4.60 -6.69
C ILE A 86 10.68 5.39 -7.15
N GLY A 87 9.78 5.76 -6.24
CA GLY A 87 8.61 6.55 -6.62
C GLY A 87 9.03 7.92 -7.16
N PHE A 88 10.07 8.57 -6.61
CA PHE A 88 10.63 9.78 -7.21
C PHE A 88 11.27 9.49 -8.57
N LEU A 89 12.09 8.44 -8.70
CA LEU A 89 12.66 8.07 -10.00
C LEU A 89 11.57 7.84 -11.06
N GLN A 90 10.46 7.16 -10.70
CA GLN A 90 9.31 6.94 -11.57
C GLN A 90 8.56 8.25 -11.90
N THR A 91 8.39 9.17 -10.93
CA THR A 91 7.82 10.50 -11.21
C THR A 91 8.67 11.32 -12.18
N PHE A 92 9.99 11.14 -12.18
CA PHE A 92 10.89 11.77 -13.16
C PHE A 92 11.05 10.97 -14.46
N GLY A 93 10.34 9.83 -14.60
CA GLY A 93 10.36 9.01 -15.81
C GLY A 93 11.55 8.05 -15.94
N TYR A 94 12.33 7.89 -14.87
CA TYR A 94 13.38 6.89 -14.73
C TYR A 94 12.79 5.57 -14.19
N LEU A 95 13.35 4.41 -14.56
CA LEU A 95 12.86 3.05 -14.21
C LEU A 95 11.61 2.57 -14.96
N ARG A 96 11.69 2.55 -16.30
CA ARG A 96 10.70 1.89 -17.17
C ARG A 96 11.02 0.41 -17.37
N VAL A 97 10.07 -0.45 -17.02
CA VAL A 97 10.11 -1.87 -17.36
C VAL A 97 9.09 -2.12 -18.47
N HIS A 98 9.56 -2.17 -19.71
CA HIS A 98 8.72 -2.33 -20.91
C HIS A 98 8.00 -3.69 -20.98
N PHE A 99 8.39 -4.66 -20.16
CA PHE A 99 7.84 -6.02 -20.15
C PHE A 99 6.45 -6.13 -19.45
N LEU A 100 6.02 -5.12 -18.69
CA LEU A 100 4.81 -5.16 -17.84
C LEU A 100 3.76 -4.10 -18.16
N VAL A 101 3.95 -3.39 -19.27
CA VAL A 101 3.06 -2.32 -19.71
C VAL A 101 2.77 -2.57 -21.18
N ALA A 102 1.50 -2.47 -21.57
CA ALA A 102 1.09 -2.53 -22.97
C ALA A 102 1.66 -1.32 -23.73
N SER A 103 2.91 -1.45 -24.16
CA SER A 103 3.68 -0.82 -25.25
C SER A 103 3.51 0.67 -25.64
N ASN A 104 2.66 1.49 -25.03
CA ASN A 104 2.38 2.87 -25.49
C ASN A 104 2.32 3.94 -24.40
N LEU A 105 2.81 3.67 -23.18
CA LEU A 105 2.84 4.67 -22.11
C LEU A 105 4.05 5.60 -22.26
N SER A 106 3.80 6.89 -22.47
CA SER A 106 4.88 7.89 -22.56
C SER A 106 5.48 8.18 -21.19
N THR A 107 6.70 8.73 -21.17
CA THR A 107 7.37 9.20 -19.94
C THR A 107 6.47 10.14 -19.13
N ASN A 108 5.74 11.00 -19.85
CA ASN A 108 4.92 12.03 -19.27
C ASN A 108 3.62 11.48 -18.68
N ASP A 109 3.14 10.34 -19.17
CA ASP A 109 1.96 9.68 -18.64
C ASP A 109 2.26 8.95 -17.33
N ILE A 110 3.43 8.32 -17.24
CA ILE A 110 3.91 7.67 -16.02
C ILE A 110 4.15 8.73 -14.94
N SER A 111 4.83 9.83 -15.26
CA SER A 111 5.07 10.89 -14.29
C SER A 111 3.75 11.45 -13.77
N ALA A 112 2.83 11.76 -14.68
CA ALA A 112 1.54 12.30 -14.35
C ALA A 112 0.76 11.35 -13.40
N ALA A 113 0.68 10.06 -13.74
CA ALA A 113 0.01 9.02 -12.93
C ALA A 113 0.47 8.94 -11.46
N GLN A 114 1.72 9.31 -11.21
CA GLN A 114 2.37 9.24 -9.90
C GLN A 114 2.25 10.56 -9.11
N THR A 115 2.10 11.70 -9.80
CA THR A 115 2.07 13.02 -9.16
C THR A 115 0.74 13.37 -8.50
N TRP A 116 -0.40 13.11 -9.15
CA TRP A 116 -1.69 13.61 -8.67
C TRP A 116 -2.15 12.93 -7.37
N ASN A 117 -1.72 11.69 -7.13
CA ASN A 117 -2.04 10.90 -5.94
C ASN A 117 -0.90 10.92 -4.89
N LEU A 118 0.19 11.65 -5.14
CA LEU A 118 1.41 11.65 -4.32
C LEU A 118 1.89 10.22 -3.99
N TYR A 119 1.82 9.31 -4.96
CA TYR A 119 2.11 7.89 -4.78
C TYR A 119 3.37 7.58 -3.95
N PRO A 120 4.58 8.13 -4.25
CA PRO A 120 5.78 7.87 -3.44
C PRO A 120 5.57 8.14 -1.96
N ILE A 121 4.89 9.24 -1.62
CA ILE A 121 4.69 9.70 -0.24
C ILE A 121 3.66 8.80 0.45
N CYS A 122 2.55 8.48 -0.21
CA CYS A 122 1.52 7.59 0.34
C CYS A 122 2.06 6.19 0.61
N VAL A 123 2.80 5.61 -0.33
CA VAL A 123 3.40 4.26 -0.17
C VAL A 123 4.45 4.27 0.94
N ALA A 124 5.33 5.27 0.96
CA ALA A 124 6.32 5.41 2.03
C ALA A 124 5.65 5.54 3.40
N ALA A 125 4.56 6.32 3.51
CA ALA A 125 3.83 6.49 4.77
C ALA A 125 3.18 5.18 5.26
N ILE A 126 2.58 4.39 4.37
CA ILE A 126 2.01 3.07 4.72
C ILE A 126 3.12 2.13 5.22
N LEU A 127 4.22 2.01 4.47
CA LEU A 127 5.33 1.12 4.81
C LEU A 127 6.02 1.55 6.10
N PHE A 128 6.20 2.85 6.30
CA PHE A 128 6.74 3.42 7.52
C PHE A 128 5.81 3.16 8.71
N GLY A 129 4.50 3.40 8.57
CA GLY A 129 3.49 3.10 9.59
C GLY A 129 3.49 1.62 10.00
N GLY A 130 3.55 0.71 9.02
CA GLY A 130 3.68 -0.73 9.26
C GLY A 130 5.01 -1.11 9.92
N GLY A 131 6.12 -0.48 9.53
CA GLY A 131 7.43 -0.67 10.16
C GLY A 131 7.47 -0.21 11.62
N VAL A 132 6.87 0.94 11.94
CA VAL A 132 6.73 1.42 13.32
C VAL A 132 5.82 0.49 14.13
N ALA A 133 4.71 0.00 13.55
CA ALA A 133 3.84 -0.97 14.22
C ALA A 133 4.60 -2.26 14.58
N LEU A 134 5.42 -2.79 13.66
CA LEU A 134 6.28 -3.94 13.93
C LEU A 134 7.32 -3.64 15.01
N ALA A 135 8.02 -2.51 14.92
CA ALA A 135 9.03 -2.12 15.92
C ALA A 135 8.44 -2.03 17.33
N LEU A 136 7.26 -1.44 17.44
CA LEU A 136 6.54 -1.32 18.70
C LEU A 136 6.00 -2.66 19.22
N THR A 137 5.66 -3.58 18.32
CA THR A 137 5.26 -4.95 18.67
C THR A 137 6.46 -5.73 19.22
N HIS A 138 7.62 -5.63 18.58
CA HIS A 138 8.87 -6.24 19.05
C HIS A 138 9.32 -5.68 20.39
N ARG A 139 9.28 -4.36 20.57
CA ARG A 139 9.63 -3.72 21.84
C ARG A 139 8.68 -4.09 22.99
N ALA A 140 7.39 -4.27 22.71
CA ALA A 140 6.43 -4.73 23.71
C ALA A 140 6.75 -6.16 24.17
N ARG A 141 7.18 -7.02 23.25
CA ARG A 141 7.61 -8.40 23.54
C ARG A 141 8.85 -8.44 24.42
N GLU A 142 9.89 -7.66 24.08
CA GLU A 142 11.12 -7.59 24.88
C GLU A 142 10.85 -7.15 26.34
N ASN A 143 9.89 -6.26 26.54
CA ASN A 143 9.57 -5.73 27.86
C ASN A 143 8.64 -6.64 28.70
N SER A 144 7.99 -7.64 28.11
CA SER A 144 6.98 -8.46 28.81
C SER A 144 6.90 -9.91 28.30
N PRO A 145 8.00 -10.68 28.42
CA PRO A 145 8.09 -12.06 27.91
C PRO A 145 7.08 -13.03 28.54
N ASP A 146 6.70 -12.83 29.81
CA ASP A 146 5.79 -13.71 30.57
C ASP A 146 4.31 -13.27 30.54
N SER A 147 3.97 -12.18 29.85
CA SER A 147 2.61 -11.61 29.87
C SER A 147 1.62 -12.31 28.93
N ASP A 148 2.09 -13.29 28.14
CA ASP A 148 1.32 -13.97 27.11
C ASP A 148 0.29 -14.97 27.65
N GLN A 149 0.24 -15.26 28.96
CA GLN A 149 -0.67 -16.29 29.47
C GLN A 149 -2.09 -15.82 29.86
N LEU A 150 -2.35 -14.55 30.19
CA LEU A 150 -3.65 -14.19 30.79
C LEU A 150 -4.15 -12.76 30.49
N VAL A 151 -4.03 -12.27 29.26
CA VAL A 151 -4.81 -11.07 28.88
C VAL A 151 -6.25 -11.49 28.60
N SER A 152 -7.20 -10.98 29.41
CA SER A 152 -8.61 -11.37 29.30
C SER A 152 -9.12 -11.18 27.87
N PHE A 153 -9.80 -12.20 27.35
CA PHE A 153 -10.40 -12.22 26.00
C PHE A 153 -11.25 -10.97 25.71
N GLN A 154 -11.87 -10.42 26.75
CA GLN A 154 -12.73 -9.25 26.71
C GLN A 154 -11.97 -7.93 26.46
N ARG A 155 -10.78 -7.75 27.07
CA ARG A 155 -9.91 -6.58 26.80
C ARG A 155 -9.38 -6.61 25.36
N HIS A 156 -9.07 -7.82 24.89
CA HIS A 156 -8.62 -8.06 23.52
C HIS A 156 -9.71 -7.78 22.48
N GLN A 157 -10.98 -8.08 22.78
CA GLN A 157 -12.12 -7.70 21.92
C GLN A 157 -12.39 -6.19 21.93
N GLY A 158 -12.33 -5.55 23.10
CA GLY A 158 -12.51 -4.09 23.22
C GLY A 158 -11.49 -3.29 22.42
N GLU A 159 -10.21 -3.66 22.52
CA GLU A 159 -9.14 -3.03 21.72
C GLU A 159 -9.30 -3.29 20.22
N ARG A 160 -9.76 -4.49 19.81
CA ARG A 160 -10.03 -4.80 18.41
C ARG A 160 -11.17 -3.97 17.81
N ILE A 161 -12.24 -3.79 18.57
CA ILE A 161 -13.41 -2.99 18.17
C ILE A 161 -13.03 -1.50 18.12
N ALA A 162 -12.35 -0.99 19.15
CA ALA A 162 -11.92 0.41 19.19
C ALA A 162 -11.01 0.78 17.99
N VAL A 163 -10.07 -0.10 17.66
CA VAL A 163 -9.21 0.06 16.48
C VAL A 163 -10.02 0.07 15.19
N ALA A 164 -10.96 -0.86 15.02
CA ALA A 164 -11.79 -0.91 13.82
C ALA A 164 -12.66 0.34 13.68
N VAL A 165 -13.27 0.79 14.78
CA VAL A 165 -14.07 2.02 14.83
C VAL A 165 -13.24 3.27 14.53
N ALA A 166 -11.95 3.29 14.89
CA ALA A 166 -11.05 4.40 14.56
C ALA A 166 -10.52 4.34 13.11
N SER A 167 -10.20 3.15 12.59
CA SER A 167 -9.60 3.02 11.26
C SER A 167 -10.61 3.16 10.12
N LEU A 168 -11.86 2.74 10.32
CA LEU A 168 -12.92 2.83 9.32
C LEU A 168 -13.22 4.27 8.84
N PRO A 169 -13.55 5.23 9.72
CA PRO A 169 -13.82 6.61 9.29
C PRO A 169 -12.60 7.23 8.64
N LEU A 170 -11.40 6.94 9.15
CA LEU A 170 -10.14 7.42 8.58
C LEU A 170 -9.94 6.90 7.14
N GLY A 171 -10.26 5.61 6.92
CA GLY A 171 -10.25 5.01 5.59
C GLY A 171 -11.29 5.61 4.65
N ILE A 172 -12.50 5.90 5.13
CA ILE A 172 -13.55 6.54 4.32
C ILE A 172 -13.12 7.96 3.92
N ILE A 173 -12.59 8.75 4.87
CA ILE A 173 -12.12 10.11 4.60
C ILE A 173 -10.97 10.09 3.58
N ALA A 174 -10.02 9.17 3.71
CA ALA A 174 -8.94 9.02 2.75
C ALA A 174 -9.45 8.72 1.32
N VAL A 175 -10.48 7.87 1.17
CA VAL A 175 -11.13 7.63 -0.14
C VAL A 175 -11.78 8.89 -0.68
N VAL A 176 -12.54 9.61 0.15
CA VAL A 176 -13.20 10.85 -0.28
C VAL A 176 -12.18 11.88 -0.77
N LEU A 177 -11.06 12.02 -0.06
CA LEU A 177 -9.96 12.91 -0.47
C LEU A 177 -9.31 12.43 -1.77
N LEU A 178 -9.05 11.13 -1.93
CA LEU A 178 -8.48 10.57 -3.17
C LEU A 178 -9.38 10.77 -4.39
N VAL A 179 -10.70 10.59 -4.24
CA VAL A 179 -11.67 10.85 -5.31
C VAL A 179 -11.70 12.34 -5.65
N ARG A 180 -11.60 13.24 -4.66
CA ARG A 180 -11.55 14.68 -4.88
C ARG A 180 -10.27 15.14 -5.59
N CYS A 181 -9.14 14.54 -5.25
CA CYS A 181 -7.85 14.78 -5.91
C CYS A 181 -7.79 14.21 -7.33
N ALA A 182 -8.69 13.30 -7.69
CA ALA A 182 -8.65 12.62 -8.97
C ALA A 182 -9.06 13.55 -10.13
N PRO A 183 -8.43 13.41 -11.30
CA PRO A 183 -8.81 14.18 -12.48
C PRO A 183 -10.29 13.98 -12.84
N ALA A 184 -10.99 15.09 -13.01
CA ALA A 184 -12.43 15.10 -13.27
C ALA A 184 -12.77 15.11 -14.75
N ASP A 185 -11.84 15.56 -15.59
CA ASP A 185 -12.06 15.84 -16.99
C ASP A 185 -11.09 15.02 -17.86
N SER A 186 -11.64 14.11 -18.65
CA SER A 186 -10.91 13.24 -19.56
C SER A 186 -10.86 13.78 -20.99
N LEU A 187 -11.47 14.93 -21.30
CA LEU A 187 -11.46 15.54 -22.65
C LEU A 187 -10.05 15.66 -23.28
N PRO A 188 -9.00 16.07 -22.54
CA PRO A 188 -7.66 16.23 -23.12
C PRO A 188 -6.98 14.91 -23.47
N MET A 189 -7.48 13.78 -22.95
CA MET A 189 -6.85 12.45 -23.09
C MET A 189 -6.76 12.02 -24.56
N ALA A 190 -7.86 12.20 -25.31
CA ALA A 190 -7.96 11.74 -26.69
C ALA A 190 -6.96 12.44 -27.62
N ALA A 191 -6.49 13.64 -27.26
CA ALA A 191 -5.56 14.43 -28.06
C ALA A 191 -4.11 14.35 -27.58
N SER A 192 -3.85 14.07 -26.29
CA SER A 192 -2.53 14.34 -25.70
C SER A 192 -2.10 13.41 -24.56
N GLY A 193 -2.89 12.35 -24.27
CA GLY A 193 -2.54 11.36 -23.25
C GLY A 193 -2.81 11.80 -21.81
N LEU A 194 -2.41 10.97 -20.85
CA LEU A 194 -2.73 11.10 -19.42
C LEU A 194 -2.07 12.34 -18.82
N HIS A 195 -0.91 12.72 -19.36
CA HIS A 195 -0.24 13.97 -18.99
C HIS A 195 -1.13 15.21 -19.17
N ALA A 196 -1.90 15.30 -20.26
CA ALA A 196 -2.71 16.48 -20.54
C ALA A 196 -3.94 16.60 -19.62
N VAL A 197 -4.49 15.46 -19.19
CA VAL A 197 -5.57 15.39 -18.18
C VAL A 197 -5.08 15.95 -16.84
N ILE A 198 -3.84 15.63 -16.47
CA ILE A 198 -3.27 16.00 -15.19
C ILE A 198 -2.73 17.43 -15.20
N ALA A 199 -2.21 17.91 -16.33
CA ALA A 199 -1.80 19.31 -16.49
C ALA A 199 -2.95 20.32 -16.25
N GLN A 200 -4.20 19.89 -16.48
CA GLN A 200 -5.40 20.70 -16.24
C GLN A 200 -6.02 20.49 -14.86
N THR A 201 -5.54 19.49 -14.10
CA THR A 201 -6.05 19.18 -12.77
C THR A 201 -5.23 19.97 -11.73
N PRO A 202 -5.86 20.81 -10.89
CA PRO A 202 -5.15 21.53 -9.84
C PRO A 202 -4.48 20.53 -8.89
N MET A 203 -3.23 20.79 -8.52
CA MET A 203 -2.48 19.87 -7.67
C MET A 203 -2.92 20.00 -6.19
N HIS A 204 -3.68 19.03 -5.71
CA HIS A 204 -4.20 18.98 -4.33
C HIS A 204 -3.16 18.45 -3.33
N THR A 205 -2.01 19.11 -3.23
CA THR A 205 -0.86 18.65 -2.44
C THR A 205 -1.19 18.46 -0.95
N SER A 206 -1.97 19.37 -0.35
CA SER A 206 -2.36 19.28 1.06
C SER A 206 -3.27 18.08 1.34
N GLU A 207 -4.19 17.76 0.42
CA GLU A 207 -5.08 16.62 0.53
C GLU A 207 -4.32 15.30 0.36
N GLY A 208 -3.38 15.24 -0.60
CA GLY A 208 -2.51 14.08 -0.77
C GLY A 208 -1.62 13.81 0.45
N ILE A 209 -1.08 14.85 1.10
CA ILE A 209 -0.34 14.71 2.36
C ILE A 209 -1.27 14.20 3.47
N ALA A 210 -2.49 14.74 3.57
CA ALA A 210 -3.47 14.27 4.54
C ALA A 210 -3.78 12.77 4.33
N VAL A 211 -4.00 12.34 3.08
CA VAL A 211 -4.18 10.93 2.73
C VAL A 211 -2.98 10.09 3.16
N ALA A 212 -1.75 10.51 2.86
CA ALA A 212 -0.55 9.78 3.26
C ALA A 212 -0.47 9.58 4.78
N VAL A 213 -0.77 10.64 5.56
CA VAL A 213 -0.83 10.56 7.02
C VAL A 213 -1.92 9.59 7.47
N MET A 214 -3.13 9.67 6.90
CA MET A 214 -4.25 8.78 7.23
C MET A 214 -3.90 7.31 6.97
N LEU A 215 -3.34 7.00 5.80
CA LEU A 215 -2.95 5.63 5.42
C LEU A 215 -1.80 5.10 6.28
N GLY A 216 -0.82 5.95 6.61
CA GLY A 216 0.26 5.61 7.54
C GLY A 216 -0.25 5.34 8.96
N LEU A 217 -1.23 6.12 9.45
CA LEU A 217 -1.88 5.89 10.74
C LEU A 217 -2.70 4.60 10.73
N ILE A 218 -3.45 4.31 9.66
CA ILE A 218 -4.16 3.03 9.50
C ILE A 218 -3.16 1.86 9.61
N ALA A 219 -2.04 1.93 8.88
CA ALA A 219 -0.99 0.93 8.97
C ALA A 219 -0.38 0.84 10.38
N LEU A 220 -0.18 1.96 11.08
CA LEU A 220 0.37 1.98 12.45
C LEU A 220 -0.57 1.31 13.47
N VAL A 221 -1.88 1.53 13.34
CA VAL A 221 -2.87 1.04 14.30
C VAL A 221 -2.98 -0.50 14.27
N SER A 222 -2.47 -1.13 13.21
CA SER A 222 -2.30 -2.59 13.15
C SER A 222 -1.48 -3.19 14.29
N ARG A 223 -0.71 -2.36 15.04
CA ARG A 223 -0.07 -2.74 16.31
C ARG A 223 -1.06 -3.28 17.34
N TRP A 224 -2.25 -2.69 17.45
CA TRP A 224 -3.24 -3.10 18.46
C TRP A 224 -4.18 -4.17 17.89
N SER A 225 -4.69 -3.96 16.69
CA SER A 225 -5.58 -4.92 16.04
C SER A 225 -5.37 -4.93 14.54
N MET A 226 -5.20 -6.14 13.99
CA MET A 226 -5.10 -6.35 12.55
C MET A 226 -6.45 -6.19 11.84
N ILE A 227 -7.57 -6.39 12.56
CA ILE A 227 -8.91 -6.40 11.96
C ILE A 227 -9.23 -5.05 11.31
N GLY A 228 -8.98 -3.93 12.00
CA GLY A 228 -9.29 -2.60 11.48
C GLY A 228 -8.59 -2.29 10.15
N PRO A 229 -7.24 -2.32 10.10
CA PRO A 229 -6.49 -2.06 8.87
C PRO A 229 -6.77 -3.04 7.74
N GLN A 230 -7.00 -4.33 8.04
CA GLN A 230 -7.38 -5.31 7.03
C GLN A 230 -8.79 -5.06 6.49
N VAL A 231 -9.77 -4.74 7.33
CA VAL A 231 -11.12 -4.38 6.87
C VAL A 231 -11.04 -3.16 5.93
N VAL A 232 -10.28 -2.13 6.30
CA VAL A 232 -10.06 -0.97 5.42
C VAL A 232 -9.41 -1.39 4.10
N ALA A 233 -8.37 -2.21 4.15
CA ALA A 233 -7.70 -2.71 2.95
C ALA A 233 -8.65 -3.47 2.03
N TRP A 234 -9.47 -4.39 2.55
CA TRP A 234 -10.43 -5.16 1.76
C TRP A 234 -11.59 -4.30 1.24
N MET A 235 -12.02 -3.28 1.99
CA MET A 235 -12.98 -2.28 1.51
C MET A 235 -12.43 -1.42 0.37
N TYR A 236 -11.10 -1.36 0.19
CA TYR A 236 -10.50 -0.70 -0.96
C TYR A 236 -10.34 -1.68 -2.12
N ILE A 237 -9.80 -2.87 -1.84
CA ILE A 237 -9.50 -3.90 -2.85
C ILE A 237 -10.79 -4.40 -3.51
N ILE A 238 -11.79 -4.84 -2.74
CA ILE A 238 -12.97 -5.50 -3.34
C ILE A 238 -13.73 -4.53 -4.27
N PRO A 239 -14.09 -3.31 -3.86
CA PRO A 239 -14.80 -2.40 -4.75
C PRO A 239 -13.93 -1.96 -5.93
N ALA A 240 -12.69 -1.55 -5.67
CA ALA A 240 -11.90 -0.86 -6.68
C ALA A 240 -11.11 -1.80 -7.61
N PHE A 241 -10.72 -2.99 -7.14
CA PHE A 241 -10.00 -4.00 -7.92
C PHE A 241 -10.92 -5.03 -8.58
N LEU A 242 -12.09 -5.32 -7.99
CA LEU A 242 -12.99 -6.35 -8.50
C LEU A 242 -14.30 -5.76 -9.02
N LEU A 243 -15.07 -5.07 -8.17
CA LEU A 243 -16.44 -4.66 -8.52
C LEU A 243 -16.47 -3.59 -9.61
N ILE A 244 -15.62 -2.57 -9.56
CA ILE A 244 -15.58 -1.51 -10.57
C ILE A 244 -15.10 -2.06 -11.92
N PRO A 245 -13.97 -2.82 -12.02
CA PRO A 245 -13.57 -3.41 -13.29
C PRO A 245 -14.60 -4.39 -13.87
N VAL A 246 -15.21 -5.24 -13.04
CA VAL A 246 -16.27 -6.17 -13.49
C VAL A 246 -17.52 -5.40 -13.91
N GLY A 247 -17.95 -4.43 -13.10
CA GLY A 247 -19.13 -3.62 -13.37
C GLY A 247 -19.00 -2.80 -14.65
N THR A 248 -17.84 -2.16 -14.89
CA THR A 248 -17.55 -1.44 -16.13
C THR A 248 -17.50 -2.36 -17.34
N SER A 249 -16.96 -3.57 -17.19
CA SER A 249 -16.91 -4.58 -18.25
C SER A 249 -18.31 -5.11 -18.62
N LEU A 250 -19.19 -5.30 -17.63
CA LEU A 250 -20.56 -5.81 -17.85
C LEU A 250 -21.52 -4.74 -18.37
N SER A 251 -21.39 -3.51 -17.88
CA SER A 251 -22.28 -2.40 -18.26
C SER A 251 -21.84 -1.68 -19.55
N GLY A 252 -20.60 -1.92 -20.00
CA GLY A 252 -19.97 -1.09 -21.02
C GLY A 252 -19.77 0.37 -20.57
N ALA A 253 -19.93 0.66 -19.27
CA ALA A 253 -19.73 1.99 -18.72
C ALA A 253 -18.24 2.32 -18.79
N VAL A 254 -17.93 3.29 -19.65
CA VAL A 254 -16.60 3.76 -19.92
C VAL A 254 -16.46 5.20 -19.45
N VAL A 255 -15.23 5.62 -19.17
CA VAL A 255 -14.93 7.02 -18.88
C VAL A 255 -15.34 7.84 -20.09
N THR A 256 -16.45 8.55 -19.97
CA THR A 256 -16.95 9.42 -21.03
C THR A 256 -16.12 10.69 -21.07
N PRO A 257 -15.77 11.19 -22.27
CA PRO A 257 -15.10 12.48 -22.41
C PRO A 257 -15.95 13.59 -21.79
N GLY A 258 -15.39 14.31 -20.81
CA GLY A 258 -16.06 15.42 -20.14
C GLY A 258 -15.88 15.40 -18.62
N LYS A 259 -16.22 16.53 -18.00
CA LYS A 259 -16.24 16.67 -16.54
C LYS A 259 -17.36 15.82 -15.94
N SER A 260 -17.01 14.76 -15.22
CA SER A 260 -18.00 13.93 -14.52
C SER A 260 -17.48 13.35 -13.21
N MET A 261 -18.37 13.17 -12.24
CA MET A 261 -18.04 12.49 -10.97
C MET A 261 -17.72 10.99 -11.21
N GLY A 262 -18.34 10.38 -12.22
CA GLY A 262 -18.03 9.00 -12.63
C GLY A 262 -16.58 8.86 -13.09
N THR A 263 -16.07 9.83 -13.85
CA THR A 263 -14.66 9.89 -14.29
C THR A 263 -13.71 9.92 -13.10
N GLN A 264 -13.98 10.76 -12.08
CA GLN A 264 -13.16 10.82 -10.86
C GLN A 264 -13.10 9.49 -10.12
N ILE A 265 -14.26 8.83 -9.95
CA ILE A 265 -14.35 7.53 -9.27
C ILE A 265 -13.57 6.46 -10.06
N LEU A 266 -13.72 6.44 -11.38
CA LEU A 266 -13.02 5.48 -12.24
C LEU A 266 -11.51 5.72 -12.27
N MET A 267 -11.04 6.98 -12.33
CA MET A 267 -9.61 7.31 -12.24
C MET A 267 -8.99 6.93 -10.90
N SER A 268 -9.73 7.16 -9.81
CA SER A 268 -9.24 6.89 -8.46
C SER A 268 -9.25 5.42 -8.07
N ALA A 269 -10.05 4.59 -8.74
CA ALA A 269 -10.22 3.17 -8.39
C ALA A 269 -8.89 2.39 -8.39
N SER A 270 -8.04 2.57 -9.40
CA SER A 270 -6.74 1.87 -9.46
C SER A 270 -5.82 2.29 -8.31
N THR A 271 -5.79 3.58 -7.96
CA THR A 271 -5.01 4.10 -6.84
C THR A 271 -5.52 3.59 -5.49
N ILE A 272 -6.84 3.62 -5.28
CA ILE A 272 -7.48 3.11 -4.06
C ILE A 272 -7.16 1.62 -3.89
N SER A 273 -7.28 0.85 -4.96
CA SER A 273 -6.93 -0.57 -4.96
C SER A 273 -5.46 -0.82 -4.61
N ALA A 274 -4.53 -0.08 -5.23
CA ALA A 274 -3.10 -0.20 -4.96
C ALA A 274 -2.78 0.07 -3.48
N TYR A 275 -3.32 1.15 -2.89
CA TYR A 275 -3.11 1.44 -1.47
C TYR A 275 -3.75 0.38 -0.56
N GLY A 276 -4.94 -0.12 -0.92
CA GLY A 276 -5.57 -1.24 -0.21
C GLY A 276 -4.66 -2.47 -0.18
N MET A 277 -4.09 -2.85 -1.32
CA MET A 277 -3.15 -3.98 -1.41
C MET A 277 -1.87 -3.75 -0.60
N ILE A 278 -1.31 -2.53 -0.61
CA ILE A 278 -0.11 -2.22 0.17
C ILE A 278 -0.41 -2.25 1.67
N ILE A 279 -1.57 -1.77 2.12
CA ILE A 279 -2.00 -1.87 3.53
C ILE A 279 -2.19 -3.35 3.92
N ALA A 280 -2.87 -4.14 3.09
CA ALA A 280 -3.06 -5.57 3.34
C ALA A 280 -1.70 -6.30 3.43
N ALA A 281 -0.80 -6.05 2.49
CA ALA A 281 0.51 -6.66 2.42
C ALA A 281 1.42 -6.26 3.59
N SER A 282 1.50 -4.96 3.89
CA SER A 282 2.37 -4.42 4.93
C SER A 282 1.98 -4.85 6.34
N THR A 283 0.71 -5.13 6.59
CA THR A 283 0.21 -5.52 7.92
C THR A 283 0.28 -7.03 8.18
N LEU A 284 0.51 -7.87 7.16
CA LEU A 284 0.65 -9.33 7.31
C LEU A 284 1.84 -9.72 8.20
N GLY A 285 2.97 -9.03 8.12
CA GLY A 285 4.13 -9.32 8.97
C GLY A 285 3.84 -9.19 10.45
N ILE A 286 2.91 -8.32 10.84
CA ILE A 286 2.54 -8.09 12.24
C ILE A 286 1.75 -9.28 12.79
N TYR A 287 0.95 -9.93 11.95
CA TYR A 287 0.28 -11.18 12.32
C TYR A 287 1.29 -12.28 12.67
N TRP A 288 2.28 -12.47 11.81
CA TRP A 288 3.28 -13.52 11.99
C TRP A 288 4.23 -13.22 13.15
N ALA A 289 4.62 -11.95 13.32
CA ALA A 289 5.38 -11.48 14.47
C ALA A 289 4.69 -11.80 15.82
N ARG A 290 3.35 -11.78 15.85
CA ARG A 290 2.57 -12.19 17.04
C ARG A 290 2.48 -13.71 17.18
N ARG A 291 2.36 -14.46 16.07
CA ARG A 291 2.05 -15.91 16.08
C ARG A 291 3.26 -16.80 16.33
N TYR A 292 4.46 -16.43 15.87
CA TYR A 292 5.69 -17.20 16.10
C TYR A 292 6.35 -16.92 17.46
N ALA A 293 5.72 -16.10 18.31
CA ALA A 293 6.19 -15.80 19.66
C ALA A 293 6.27 -17.01 20.62
N PRO A 294 5.37 -18.02 20.59
CA PRO A 294 5.36 -19.10 21.60
C PRO A 294 6.33 -20.26 21.35
N ASN A 295 6.75 -20.53 20.11
CA ASN A 295 7.47 -21.77 19.76
C ASN A 295 9.00 -21.71 19.91
N ASP A 296 9.58 -20.51 19.96
CA ASP A 296 11.05 -20.36 20.14
C ASP A 296 11.46 -20.40 21.63
N ALA A 297 10.54 -20.14 22.56
CA ALA A 297 10.79 -20.24 23.99
C ALA A 297 10.81 -21.71 24.49
N SER A 298 9.98 -22.58 23.91
CA SER A 298 9.92 -24.00 24.30
C SER A 298 11.06 -24.85 23.73
N SER A 299 11.75 -24.37 22.68
CA SER A 299 12.88 -25.09 22.06
C SER A 299 14.23 -24.73 22.67
N SER A 300 14.34 -23.63 23.41
CA SER A 300 15.57 -23.25 24.13
C SER A 300 15.70 -23.94 25.50
N ASP A 301 14.59 -24.39 26.10
CA ASP A 301 14.58 -25.15 27.35
C ASP A 301 14.87 -26.66 27.20
N GLN A 302 15.01 -27.17 25.97
CA GLN A 302 15.30 -28.60 25.71
C GLN A 302 16.79 -28.90 25.47
N VAL A 303 17.68 -27.91 25.59
CA VAL A 303 19.14 -28.08 25.38
C VAL A 303 19.98 -27.63 26.60
N ALA A 304 19.36 -27.55 27.79
CA ALA A 304 20.06 -27.32 29.05
C ALA A 304 20.24 -28.63 29.84
#